data_AF-A0A7C4E378-F1
#
_entry.id   AF-A0A7C4E378-F1
#
_cell.length_a   1.000
_cell.length_b   1.000
_cell.length_c   1.000
_cell.angle_alpha   90.00
_cell.angle_beta   90.00
_cell.angle_gamma   90.00
#
_symmetry.space_group_name_H-M   'P 1'
#
loop_
_entity.id
_entity.type
_entity.pdbx_description
1 polymer ?
#
loop_
_entity_poly.entity_id
_entity_poly.type
_entity_poly.pdbx_seq_one_letter_code
_entity_poly.pdbx_strand_id
1 'polypeptide(L)'
;MKREFYKMITFLLFLFLFSSFCFAQPIQLSPQEPAQTLNQPKPQEMKKAPSSVSALPDLIVESIWLNNQNRICFKLKNIGLGSPQEKDFSLAKLKLIYGSREREYNLFNIDPQRLLYRPSGTVSFATDIELKEPLRVSVEVDFRNNIPETKENNNILSLNLMPRKDLKESPVGQQISSASEQVVSKEEEITQKFREQKKINREELQVVSPTLKVIYPNGGEIIRSGEKIVL
;
A
#
# COMPACT_ATOMS: atom_id res chain seq x y z
N MET A 1 12.96 -8.22 -53.74
CA MET A 1 12.88 -8.37 -52.27
C MET A 1 13.29 -9.76 -51.74
N LYS A 2 13.49 -10.79 -52.57
CA LYS A 2 13.90 -12.14 -52.07
C LYS A 2 15.41 -12.36 -52.00
N ARG A 3 16.24 -11.65 -52.79
CA ARG A 3 17.70 -11.86 -52.88
C ARG A 3 18.49 -11.34 -51.66
N GLU A 4 18.05 -10.24 -51.07
CA GLU A 4 18.68 -9.66 -49.87
C GLU A 4 18.33 -10.44 -48.58
N PHE A 5 17.18 -11.12 -48.59
CA PHE A 5 16.75 -11.96 -47.46
C PHE A 5 17.60 -13.24 -47.34
N TYR A 6 17.98 -13.84 -48.48
CA TYR A 6 18.88 -15.00 -48.47
C TYR A 6 20.29 -14.64 -48.00
N LYS A 7 20.84 -13.48 -48.37
CA LYS A 7 22.16 -13.03 -47.91
C LYS A 7 22.22 -12.80 -46.39
N MET A 8 21.15 -12.29 -45.78
CA MET A 8 21.07 -12.11 -44.32
C MET A 8 20.99 -13.46 -43.58
N ILE A 9 20.26 -14.43 -44.13
CA ILE A 9 20.15 -15.78 -43.54
C ILE A 9 21.48 -16.55 -43.66
N THR A 10 22.21 -16.43 -44.77
CA THR A 10 23.52 -17.08 -44.92
C THR A 10 24.57 -16.48 -43.97
N PHE A 11 24.49 -15.18 -43.67
CA PHE A 11 25.37 -14.52 -42.70
C PHE A 11 25.07 -14.96 -41.25
N LEU A 12 23.80 -15.14 -40.90
CA LEU A 12 23.37 -15.63 -39.57
C LEU A 12 23.74 -17.10 -39.31
N LEU A 13 23.69 -17.95 -40.34
CA LEU A 13 24.14 -19.35 -40.24
C LEU A 13 25.67 -19.48 -40.13
N PHE A 14 26.43 -18.56 -40.71
CA PHE A 14 27.89 -18.55 -40.58
C PHE A 14 28.36 -18.13 -39.18
N LEU A 15 27.59 -17.26 -38.50
CA LEU A 15 27.91 -16.81 -37.13
C LEU A 15 27.67 -17.88 -36.05
N PHE A 16 26.81 -18.87 -36.34
CA PHE A 16 26.46 -19.93 -35.39
C PHE A 16 27.40 -21.16 -35.45
N LEU A 17 28.28 -21.25 -36.46
CA LEU A 17 29.20 -22.38 -36.64
C LEU A 17 30.61 -22.14 -36.08
N PHE A 18 30.90 -20.99 -35.47
CA PHE A 18 32.24 -20.61 -34.99
C PHE A 18 32.35 -20.35 -33.48
N SER A 19 31.40 -20.83 -32.66
CA SER A 19 31.49 -20.68 -31.18
C SER A 19 31.79 -21.98 -30.42
N SER A 20 32.31 -23.01 -31.09
CA SER A 20 32.93 -24.16 -30.41
C SER A 20 34.43 -23.94 -30.27
N PHE A 21 34.81 -22.95 -29.47
CA PHE A 21 36.18 -22.82 -29.00
C PHE A 21 36.33 -23.49 -27.63
N CYS A 22 37.18 -24.50 -27.62
CA CYS A 22 37.56 -25.35 -26.51
C CYS A 22 37.99 -24.54 -25.28
N PHE A 23 37.41 -24.86 -24.11
CA PHE A 23 38.12 -24.75 -22.84
C PHE A 23 38.30 -26.15 -22.28
N ALA A 24 39.47 -26.72 -22.56
CA ALA A 24 40.04 -27.79 -21.77
C ALA A 24 40.50 -27.19 -20.44
N GLN A 25 39.94 -27.64 -19.32
CA GLN A 25 40.54 -27.39 -18.01
C GLN A 25 41.46 -28.56 -17.63
N PRO A 26 42.70 -28.29 -17.19
CA PRO A 26 43.60 -29.32 -16.68
C PRO A 26 43.19 -29.77 -15.27
N ILE A 27 43.07 -31.09 -15.13
CA ILE A 27 43.33 -31.96 -13.97
C ILE A 27 43.47 -31.24 -12.61
N GLN A 28 42.46 -31.38 -11.76
CA GLN A 28 42.59 -31.15 -10.32
C GLN A 28 43.18 -32.42 -9.69
N LEU A 29 44.49 -32.43 -9.44
CA LEU A 29 45.11 -33.45 -8.57
C LEU A 29 44.52 -33.30 -7.17
N SER A 30 43.83 -34.35 -6.71
CA SER A 30 43.47 -34.55 -5.31
C SER A 30 44.74 -34.70 -4.47
N PRO A 31 44.97 -33.88 -3.42
CA PRO A 31 45.97 -34.20 -2.42
C PRO A 31 45.50 -35.40 -1.59
N GLN A 32 46.24 -36.50 -1.70
CA GLN A 32 46.12 -37.64 -0.79
C GLN A 32 46.34 -37.17 0.65
N GLU A 33 45.44 -37.59 1.53
CA GLU A 33 45.55 -37.52 2.98
C GLU A 33 46.66 -38.47 3.46
N PRO A 34 47.71 -37.99 4.16
CA PRO A 34 48.52 -38.87 5.00
C PRO A 34 47.94 -38.91 6.42
N ALA A 35 47.67 -40.13 6.87
CA ALA A 35 47.30 -40.44 8.22
C ALA A 35 48.38 -40.04 9.24
N GLN A 36 47.92 -39.32 10.28
CA GLN A 36 48.36 -39.29 11.68
C GLN A 36 49.76 -38.77 12.06
N THR A 37 49.77 -37.69 12.86
CA THR A 37 50.63 -37.61 14.06
C THR A 37 50.01 -36.72 15.15
N LEU A 38 49.40 -37.41 16.11
CA LEU A 38 49.38 -37.22 17.56
C LEU A 38 50.00 -35.94 18.18
N ASN A 39 49.21 -35.32 19.09
CA ASN A 39 49.56 -34.37 20.17
C ASN A 39 49.79 -32.89 19.82
N GLN A 40 48.68 -32.13 19.72
CA GLN A 40 48.62 -30.73 20.14
C GLN A 40 47.39 -30.53 21.05
N PRO A 41 47.51 -29.89 22.23
CA PRO A 41 46.33 -29.50 22.99
C PRO A 41 45.57 -28.43 22.19
N LYS A 42 44.36 -28.81 21.76
CA LYS A 42 43.37 -27.96 21.08
C LYS A 42 43.21 -26.64 21.86
N PRO A 43 43.54 -25.46 21.28
CA PRO A 43 43.04 -24.20 21.80
C PRO A 43 41.52 -24.28 21.81
N GLN A 44 40.91 -24.05 22.97
CA GLN A 44 39.47 -24.10 23.14
C GLN A 44 38.81 -23.25 22.06
N GLU A 45 38.09 -23.94 21.17
CA GLU A 45 37.23 -23.37 20.16
C GLU A 45 36.18 -22.53 20.90
N MET A 46 36.43 -21.23 21.03
CA MET A 46 35.38 -20.27 21.33
C MET A 46 34.28 -20.54 20.31
N LYS A 47 33.17 -21.11 20.79
CA LYS A 47 31.96 -21.30 20.00
C LYS A 47 31.72 -20.02 19.22
N LYS A 48 31.90 -20.09 17.90
CA LYS A 48 31.56 -19.02 16.97
C LYS A 48 30.12 -18.64 17.31
N ALA A 49 29.95 -17.43 17.85
CA ALA A 49 28.63 -16.88 18.08
C ALA A 49 27.84 -17.01 16.76
N PRO A 50 26.54 -17.40 16.81
CA PRO A 50 25.75 -17.54 15.59
C PRO A 50 25.89 -16.25 14.79
N SER A 51 26.32 -16.37 13.53
CA SER A 51 26.38 -15.22 12.63
C SER A 51 24.98 -14.61 12.64
N SER A 52 24.85 -13.40 13.15
CA SER A 52 23.59 -12.68 13.19
C SER A 52 22.97 -12.74 11.80
N VAL A 53 21.91 -13.51 11.62
CA VAL A 53 21.07 -13.42 10.43
C VAL A 53 20.63 -11.96 10.42
N SER A 54 21.17 -11.18 9.48
CA SER A 54 20.79 -9.77 9.36
C SER A 54 19.29 -9.75 9.12
N ALA A 55 18.54 -9.14 10.03
CA ALA A 55 17.12 -8.94 9.81
C ALA A 55 16.95 -8.10 8.53
N LEU A 56 16.16 -8.60 7.59
CA LEU A 56 15.87 -7.91 6.33
C LEU A 56 14.56 -7.09 6.46
N PRO A 57 14.45 -5.97 5.74
CA PRO A 57 13.17 -5.28 5.59
C PRO A 57 12.18 -6.15 4.78
N ASP A 58 10.93 -5.72 4.75
CA ASP A 58 9.87 -6.28 3.92
C ASP A 58 8.84 -5.18 3.69
N LEU A 59 8.89 -4.55 2.53
CA LEU A 59 8.09 -3.40 2.13
C LEU A 59 6.81 -3.86 1.46
N ILE A 60 5.70 -3.33 1.94
CA ILE A 60 4.39 -3.56 1.33
C ILE A 60 3.69 -2.24 1.04
N VAL A 61 2.77 -2.30 0.09
CA VAL A 61 1.70 -1.32 -0.03
C VAL A 61 0.56 -1.78 0.88
N GLU A 62 0.41 -1.12 2.05
CA GLU A 62 -0.61 -1.48 3.04
C GLU A 62 -2.01 -1.11 2.54
N SER A 63 -2.17 0.03 1.87
CA SER A 63 -3.47 0.46 1.33
C SER A 63 -3.36 1.48 0.20
N ILE A 64 -4.41 1.55 -0.63
CA ILE A 64 -4.61 2.56 -1.67
C ILE A 64 -6.04 3.09 -1.52
N TRP A 65 -6.22 4.40 -1.57
CA TRP A 65 -7.54 5.04 -1.44
C TRP A 65 -7.62 6.36 -2.22
N LEU A 66 -8.81 6.96 -2.25
CA LEU A 66 -9.02 8.33 -2.74
C LEU A 66 -9.27 9.28 -1.57
N ASN A 67 -8.62 10.45 -1.59
CA ASN A 67 -8.94 11.52 -0.65
C ASN A 67 -10.23 12.27 -1.04
N ASN A 68 -10.57 13.33 -0.31
CA ASN A 68 -11.79 14.11 -0.54
C ASN A 68 -11.80 14.86 -1.88
N GLN A 69 -10.66 15.02 -2.53
CA GLN A 69 -10.49 15.62 -3.85
C GLN A 69 -10.32 14.54 -4.94
N ASN A 70 -10.73 13.30 -4.67
CA ASN A 70 -10.58 12.17 -5.58
C ASN A 70 -9.13 11.92 -6.03
N ARG A 71 -8.13 12.34 -5.26
CA ARG A 71 -6.72 12.07 -5.58
C ARG A 71 -6.25 10.74 -5.02
N ILE A 72 -5.47 10.01 -5.81
CA ILE A 72 -4.88 8.73 -5.38
C ILE A 72 -3.95 8.98 -4.20
N CYS A 73 -4.20 8.24 -3.13
CA CYS A 73 -3.36 8.17 -1.95
C CYS A 73 -2.99 6.71 -1.70
N PHE A 74 -1.83 6.49 -1.09
CA PHE A 74 -1.41 5.15 -0.68
C PHE A 74 -0.59 5.22 0.60
N LYS A 75 -0.53 4.08 1.30
CA LYS A 75 0.26 3.90 2.50
C LYS A 75 1.22 2.74 2.28
N LEU A 76 2.49 2.99 2.59
CA LEU A 76 3.54 2.00 2.57
C LEU A 76 3.91 1.60 3.99
N LYS A 77 4.42 0.39 4.15
CA LYS A 77 4.86 -0.14 5.43
C LYS A 77 6.05 -1.06 5.28
N ASN A 78 7.00 -0.99 6.20
CA ASN A 78 8.00 -2.02 6.39
C ASN A 78 7.47 -3.02 7.45
N ILE A 79 7.02 -4.20 7.04
CA ILE A 79 6.59 -5.28 7.94
C ILE A 79 7.76 -6.19 8.36
N GLY A 80 8.93 -6.00 7.75
CA GLY A 80 10.15 -6.75 8.06
C GLY A 80 10.72 -6.34 9.41
N LEU A 81 11.55 -7.24 9.96
CA LEU A 81 12.27 -6.99 11.21
C LEU A 81 13.55 -6.17 11.00
N GLY A 82 13.94 -5.96 9.75
CA GLY A 82 15.15 -5.26 9.35
C GLY A 82 14.94 -3.84 8.83
N SER A 83 16.07 -3.18 8.63
CA SER A 83 16.18 -1.88 8.00
C SER A 83 16.83 -2.02 6.62
N PRO A 84 16.34 -1.31 5.58
CA PRO A 84 17.04 -1.19 4.31
C PRO A 84 18.44 -0.60 4.48
N GLN A 85 19.36 -0.99 3.61
CA GLN A 85 20.66 -0.30 3.53
C GLN A 85 20.48 1.07 2.85
N GLU A 86 21.27 2.05 3.27
CA GLU A 86 21.16 3.43 2.78
C GLU A 86 21.31 3.55 1.26
N LYS A 87 22.34 2.88 0.72
CA LYS A 87 22.62 2.87 -0.72
C LYS A 87 21.46 2.29 -1.54
N ASP A 88 20.72 1.34 -0.98
CA ASP A 88 19.66 0.63 -1.68
C ASP A 88 18.37 1.46 -1.61
N PHE A 89 18.06 1.99 -0.41
CA PHE A 89 16.89 2.85 -0.21
C PHE A 89 16.95 4.15 -1.02
N SER A 90 18.14 4.76 -1.14
CA SER A 90 18.31 5.99 -1.92
C SER A 90 18.07 5.80 -3.43
N LEU A 91 18.22 4.58 -3.93
CA LEU A 91 17.97 4.21 -5.33
C LEU A 91 16.56 3.63 -5.55
N ALA A 92 15.89 3.20 -4.49
CA ALA A 92 14.57 2.59 -4.54
C ALA A 92 13.53 3.55 -5.14
N LYS A 93 12.64 2.97 -5.96
CA LYS A 93 11.59 3.71 -6.64
C LYS A 93 10.24 3.04 -6.48
N LEU A 94 9.19 3.83 -6.49
CA LEU A 94 7.81 3.38 -6.53
C LEU A 94 7.24 3.60 -7.94
N LYS A 95 6.49 2.62 -8.44
CA LYS A 95 5.70 2.73 -9.67
C LYS A 95 4.22 2.76 -9.33
N LEU A 96 3.52 3.75 -9.89
CA LEU A 96 2.08 3.90 -9.82
C LEU A 96 1.51 3.72 -11.23
N ILE A 97 0.63 2.73 -11.40
CA ILE A 97 -0.08 2.45 -12.64
C ILE A 97 -1.55 2.78 -12.42
N TYR A 98 -2.14 3.56 -13.32
CA TYR A 98 -3.54 3.98 -13.25
C TYR A 98 -4.12 4.02 -14.66
N GLY A 99 -4.94 3.02 -14.97
CA GLY A 99 -5.38 2.77 -16.36
C GLY A 99 -4.22 2.39 -17.26
N SER A 100 -4.04 3.12 -18.37
CA SER A 100 -2.94 2.95 -19.32
C SER A 100 -1.72 3.81 -19.01
N ARG A 101 -1.74 4.57 -17.91
CA ARG A 101 -0.68 5.52 -17.54
C ARG A 101 0.16 4.96 -16.40
N GLU A 102 1.40 5.39 -16.37
CA GLU A 102 2.33 5.09 -15.30
C GLU A 102 3.02 6.37 -14.79
N ARG A 103 3.44 6.34 -13.53
CA ARG A 103 4.26 7.38 -12.91
C ARG A 103 5.23 6.74 -11.92
N GLU A 104 6.50 7.14 -12.03
CA GLU A 104 7.54 6.74 -11.08
C GLU A 104 7.78 7.83 -10.04
N TYR A 105 8.12 7.43 -8.82
CA TYR A 105 8.54 8.30 -7.74
C TYR A 105 9.82 7.74 -7.12
N ASN A 106 10.75 8.61 -6.76
CA ASN A 106 11.86 8.20 -5.89
C ASN A 106 11.30 7.97 -4.48
N LEU A 107 11.62 6.83 -3.86
CA LEU A 107 11.10 6.51 -2.53
C LEU A 107 11.53 7.54 -1.48
N PHE A 108 12.73 8.09 -1.62
CA PHE A 108 13.24 9.18 -0.79
C PHE A 108 12.35 10.45 -0.80
N ASN A 109 11.68 10.75 -1.92
CA ASN A 109 10.78 11.91 -1.99
C ASN A 109 9.42 11.63 -1.33
N ILE A 110 9.00 10.37 -1.30
CA ILE A 110 7.78 9.93 -0.62
C ILE A 110 8.01 9.87 0.90
N ASP A 111 9.19 9.43 1.32
CA ASP A 111 9.57 9.24 2.72
C ASP A 111 10.85 10.01 3.11
N PRO A 112 10.81 11.35 3.12
CA PRO A 112 11.98 12.17 3.47
C PRO A 112 12.42 11.98 4.93
N GLN A 113 11.51 11.54 5.79
CA GLN A 113 11.78 11.27 7.21
C GLN A 113 12.30 9.85 7.46
N ARG A 114 12.40 9.02 6.41
CA ARG A 114 12.91 7.65 6.47
C ARG A 114 12.13 6.79 7.48
N LEU A 115 10.82 6.97 7.54
CA LEU A 115 9.95 6.19 8.40
C LEU A 115 10.01 4.70 8.03
N LEU A 116 10.09 4.37 6.74
CA LEU A 116 10.20 3.00 6.23
C LEU A 116 11.53 2.32 6.57
N TYR A 117 12.55 3.06 7.03
CA TYR A 117 13.77 2.43 7.52
C TYR A 117 13.52 1.56 8.74
N ARG A 118 12.54 1.94 9.56
CA ARG A 118 12.30 1.26 10.83
C ARG A 118 11.38 0.07 10.60
N PRO A 119 11.62 -1.06 11.29
CA PRO A 119 10.63 -2.12 11.39
C PRO A 119 9.28 -1.53 11.85
N SER A 120 8.20 -1.98 11.22
CA SER A 120 6.84 -1.45 11.39
C SER A 120 6.64 0.03 11.02
N GLY A 121 7.64 0.68 10.42
CA GLY A 121 7.55 2.04 9.92
C GLY A 121 6.49 2.17 8.84
N THR A 122 5.75 3.28 8.84
CA THR A 122 4.71 3.55 7.85
C THR A 122 4.83 4.97 7.33
N VAL A 123 4.48 5.15 6.06
CA VAL A 123 4.38 6.48 5.41
C VAL A 123 3.15 6.51 4.53
N SER A 124 2.45 7.64 4.51
CA SER A 124 1.30 7.87 3.63
C SER A 124 1.62 8.99 2.67
N PHE A 125 1.23 8.82 1.41
CA PHE A 125 1.50 9.76 0.34
C PHE A 125 0.23 10.05 -0.45
N ALA A 126 -0.02 11.33 -0.68
CA ALA A 126 -1.09 11.81 -1.54
C ALA A 126 -0.49 12.31 -2.84
N THR A 127 -0.92 11.75 -3.96
CA THR A 127 -0.52 12.20 -5.29
C THR A 127 -1.32 13.43 -5.71
N ASP A 128 -0.87 14.07 -6.78
CA ASP A 128 -1.59 15.09 -7.56
C ASP A 128 -2.57 14.48 -8.59
N ILE A 129 -2.66 13.15 -8.68
CA ILE A 129 -3.49 12.45 -9.69
C ILE A 129 -4.92 12.31 -9.18
N GLU A 130 -5.82 13.05 -9.80
CA GLU A 130 -7.27 12.98 -9.58
C GLU A 130 -7.94 11.94 -10.49
N LEU A 131 -8.78 11.09 -9.92
CA LEU A 131 -9.64 10.16 -10.67
C LEU A 131 -10.98 10.83 -10.99
N LYS A 132 -11.35 10.80 -12.27
CA LYS A 132 -12.65 11.29 -12.76
C LYS A 132 -13.65 10.17 -13.03
N GLU A 133 -13.17 8.95 -13.20
CA GLU A 133 -13.96 7.76 -13.46
C GLU A 133 -13.41 6.54 -12.68
N PRO A 134 -14.22 5.48 -12.49
CA PRO A 134 -13.75 4.25 -11.86
C PRO A 134 -12.55 3.66 -12.61
N LEU A 135 -11.47 3.36 -11.89
CA LEU A 135 -10.22 2.95 -12.50
C LEU A 135 -9.45 1.95 -11.64
N ARG A 136 -8.79 0.99 -12.29
CA ARG A 136 -7.82 0.11 -11.61
C ARG A 136 -6.53 0.89 -11.36
N VAL A 137 -6.11 0.91 -10.11
CA VAL A 137 -4.87 1.53 -9.64
C VAL A 137 -3.99 0.44 -9.03
N SER A 138 -2.73 0.40 -9.46
CA SER A 138 -1.71 -0.48 -8.92
C SER A 138 -0.54 0.35 -8.42
N VAL A 139 -0.09 0.05 -7.20
CA VAL A 139 1.11 0.65 -6.60
C VAL A 139 2.10 -0.48 -6.36
N GLU A 140 3.33 -0.28 -6.79
CA GLU A 140 4.45 -1.21 -6.61
C GLU A 140 5.60 -0.45 -5.96
N VAL A 141 5.89 -0.77 -4.69
CA VAL A 141 7.06 -0.22 -3.99
C VAL A 141 8.31 -0.99 -4.39
N ASP A 142 9.43 -0.30 -4.50
CA ASP A 142 10.70 -0.88 -4.95
C ASP A 142 10.62 -1.74 -6.22
N PHE A 143 9.91 -1.28 -7.25
CA PHE A 143 9.69 -2.06 -8.49
C PHE A 143 10.96 -2.42 -9.26
N ARG A 144 12.10 -1.82 -8.90
CA ARG A 144 13.43 -2.12 -9.45
C ARG A 144 14.19 -3.16 -8.65
N ASN A 145 13.63 -3.62 -7.54
CA ASN A 145 14.21 -4.59 -6.62
C ASN A 145 15.62 -4.15 -6.18
N ASN A 146 15.71 -2.92 -5.67
CA ASN A 146 16.95 -2.34 -5.18
C ASN A 146 17.23 -2.72 -3.73
N ILE A 147 16.18 -2.85 -2.91
CA ILE A 147 16.25 -3.19 -1.50
C ILE A 147 16.09 -4.71 -1.39
N PRO A 148 17.06 -5.44 -0.83
CA PRO A 148 16.88 -6.86 -0.54
C PRO A 148 15.86 -7.03 0.58
N GLU A 149 14.79 -7.76 0.32
CA GLU A 149 13.68 -7.94 1.25
C GLU A 149 13.52 -9.40 1.69
N THR A 150 12.75 -9.61 2.76
CA THR A 150 12.41 -10.96 3.23
C THR A 150 11.51 -11.69 2.23
N LYS A 151 10.71 -10.92 1.48
CA LYS A 151 9.77 -11.40 0.48
C LYS A 151 9.66 -10.34 -0.62
N GLU A 152 9.92 -10.75 -1.86
CA GLU A 152 9.99 -9.84 -3.02
C GLU A 152 8.68 -9.77 -3.82
N ASN A 153 7.65 -10.50 -3.41
CA ASN A 153 6.41 -10.68 -4.19
C ASN A 153 5.16 -10.15 -3.48
N ASN A 154 5.33 -9.29 -2.48
CA ASN A 154 4.27 -8.60 -1.73
C ASN A 154 4.39 -7.07 -1.80
N ASN A 155 5.26 -6.56 -2.66
CA ASN A 155 5.51 -5.14 -2.86
C ASN A 155 4.44 -4.43 -3.72
N ILE A 156 3.47 -5.19 -4.23
CA ILE A 156 2.42 -4.69 -5.13
C ILE A 156 1.02 -4.84 -4.53
N LEU A 157 0.22 -3.78 -4.62
CA LEU A 157 -1.21 -3.80 -4.34
C LEU A 157 -1.98 -3.19 -5.51
N SER A 158 -3.10 -3.80 -5.88
CA SER A 158 -3.97 -3.30 -6.96
C SER A 158 -5.42 -3.24 -6.49
N LEU A 159 -6.08 -2.10 -6.68
CA LEU A 159 -7.48 -1.89 -6.31
C LEU A 159 -8.25 -1.18 -7.43
N ASN A 160 -9.54 -1.49 -7.56
CA ASN A 160 -10.45 -0.68 -8.36
C ASN A 160 -10.98 0.45 -7.48
N LEU A 161 -10.65 1.69 -7.83
CA LEU A 161 -11.09 2.88 -7.09
C LEU A 161 -12.27 3.52 -7.82
N MET A 162 -13.24 3.99 -7.04
CA MET A 162 -14.40 4.72 -7.54
C MET A 162 -14.35 6.15 -7.00
N PRO A 163 -14.23 7.18 -7.86
CA PRO A 163 -14.26 8.56 -7.40
C PRO A 163 -15.61 8.92 -6.83
N ARG A 164 -15.60 9.81 -5.85
CA ARG A 164 -16.81 10.41 -5.31
C ARG A 164 -17.40 11.27 -6.40
N LYS A 165 -18.70 11.10 -6.67
CA LYS A 165 -19.44 12.07 -7.48
C LYS A 165 -19.69 13.26 -6.58
N ASP A 166 -19.14 14.41 -6.95
CA ASP A 166 -19.44 15.65 -6.27
C ASP A 166 -20.95 15.91 -6.42
N LEU A 167 -21.68 15.94 -5.30
CA LEU A 167 -23.08 16.40 -5.29
C LEU A 167 -23.12 17.94 -5.31
N LYS A 168 -22.46 18.56 -6.29
CA LYS A 168 -22.43 20.02 -6.52
C LYS A 168 -22.34 20.24 -8.03
N GLU A 169 -23.23 20.91 -8.76
CA GLU A 169 -24.47 21.66 -8.51
C GLU A 169 -25.43 21.26 -9.64
N SER A 170 -26.70 20.99 -9.32
CA SER A 170 -27.71 20.89 -10.38
C SER A 170 -27.93 22.30 -10.95
N PRO A 171 -27.91 22.52 -12.27
CA PRO A 171 -28.28 23.80 -12.85
C PRO A 171 -29.81 23.95 -12.80
N VAL A 172 -30.39 24.13 -11.61
CA VAL A 172 -31.78 24.58 -11.46
C VAL A 172 -31.75 26.06 -11.14
N GLY A 173 -31.44 26.84 -12.17
CA GLY A 173 -31.33 28.29 -12.09
C GLY A 173 -31.73 28.97 -13.39
N GLN A 174 -32.64 28.39 -14.18
CA GLN A 174 -33.35 29.07 -15.28
C GLN A 174 -34.40 28.11 -15.88
N GLN A 175 -35.59 28.08 -15.29
CA GLN A 175 -36.88 27.76 -15.93
C GLN A 175 -37.95 27.44 -14.87
N ILE A 176 -38.35 28.44 -14.07
CA ILE A 176 -39.69 28.42 -13.45
C ILE A 176 -40.21 29.87 -13.48
N SER A 177 -40.70 30.29 -14.64
CA SER A 177 -41.50 31.50 -14.82
C SER A 177 -42.81 31.14 -15.49
N SER A 178 -43.56 30.17 -14.94
CA SER A 178 -44.94 29.86 -15.37
C SER A 178 -45.60 28.71 -14.58
N ALA A 179 -45.41 28.63 -13.26
CA ALA A 179 -46.17 27.66 -12.45
C ALA A 179 -46.27 28.07 -10.97
N SER A 180 -46.62 29.33 -10.69
CA SER A 180 -46.67 29.88 -9.32
C SER A 180 -48.09 30.06 -8.76
N GLU A 181 -49.06 29.25 -9.16
CA GLU A 181 -50.44 29.46 -8.66
C GLU A 181 -51.24 28.19 -8.29
N GLN A 182 -50.62 27.01 -8.21
CA GLN A 182 -51.33 25.80 -7.77
C GLN A 182 -50.65 24.96 -6.67
N VAL A 183 -49.54 25.41 -6.10
CA VAL A 183 -48.82 24.65 -5.04
C VAL A 183 -49.10 25.17 -3.62
N VAL A 184 -49.64 26.39 -3.48
CA VAL A 184 -49.88 27.03 -2.17
C VAL A 184 -50.95 26.31 -1.33
N SER A 185 -51.87 25.55 -1.93
CA SER A 185 -52.94 24.88 -1.18
C SER A 185 -52.56 23.51 -0.60
N LYS A 186 -51.40 22.93 -0.92
CA LYS A 186 -50.99 21.60 -0.42
C LYS A 186 -49.89 21.62 0.64
N GLU A 187 -49.13 22.70 0.77
CA GLU A 187 -48.08 22.82 1.80
C GLU A 187 -48.64 23.15 3.19
N GLU A 188 -49.79 23.82 3.27
CA GLU A 188 -50.43 24.15 4.56
C GLU A 188 -51.06 22.93 5.24
N GLU A 189 -51.61 21.98 4.46
CA GLU A 189 -52.23 20.77 5.00
C GLU A 189 -51.18 19.78 5.58
N ILE A 190 -50.02 19.67 4.94
CA ILE A 190 -48.93 18.79 5.39
C ILE A 190 -48.27 19.35 6.66
N THR A 191 -48.14 20.67 6.76
CA THR A 191 -47.50 21.33 7.91
C THR A 191 -48.36 21.25 9.17
N GLN A 192 -49.70 21.23 9.04
CA GLN A 192 -50.60 21.01 10.17
C GLN A 192 -50.54 19.56 10.69
N LYS A 193 -50.52 18.55 9.81
CA LYS A 193 -50.44 17.13 10.21
C LYS A 193 -49.13 16.79 10.95
N PHE A 194 -48.01 17.41 10.56
CA PHE A 194 -46.72 17.22 11.27
C PHE A 194 -46.68 17.87 12.66
N ARG A 195 -47.45 18.94 12.91
CA ARG A 195 -47.49 19.59 14.23
C ARG A 195 -48.32 18.81 15.25
N GLU A 196 -49.38 18.12 14.84
CA GLU A 196 -50.16 17.25 15.72
C GLU A 196 -49.40 15.97 16.11
N GLN A 197 -48.73 15.32 15.15
CA GLN A 197 -47.95 14.10 15.41
C GLN A 197 -46.76 14.35 16.36
N LYS A 198 -46.17 15.54 16.32
CA LYS A 198 -45.07 15.95 17.23
C LYS A 198 -45.55 16.29 18.64
N LYS A 199 -46.85 16.58 18.83
CA LYS A 199 -47.44 16.86 20.16
C LYS A 199 -47.77 15.56 20.91
N ILE A 200 -48.18 14.51 20.19
CA ILE A 200 -48.50 13.20 20.76
C ILE A 200 -47.24 12.47 21.27
N ASN A 201 -46.12 12.55 20.56
CA ASN A 201 -44.87 11.86 20.97
C ASN A 201 -44.07 12.56 22.09
N ARG A 202 -44.55 13.70 22.62
CA ARG A 202 -43.80 14.47 23.63
C ARG A 202 -44.20 14.19 25.08
N GLU A 203 -45.26 13.42 25.30
CA GLU A 203 -45.70 13.03 26.65
C GLU A 203 -45.14 11.67 27.10
N GLU A 204 -44.42 10.93 26.25
CA GLU A 204 -43.88 9.60 26.56
C GLU A 204 -42.35 9.50 26.45
N LEU A 205 -41.60 10.58 26.73
CA LEU A 205 -40.15 10.51 26.94
C LEU A 205 -39.82 10.64 28.42
N GLN A 206 -39.91 9.53 29.15
CA GLN A 206 -39.04 9.34 30.32
C GLN A 206 -37.60 9.21 29.80
N VAL A 207 -36.79 10.23 30.10
CA VAL A 207 -35.37 10.28 29.77
C VAL A 207 -34.65 9.20 30.58
N VAL A 208 -34.36 8.05 29.96
CA VAL A 208 -33.44 7.06 30.54
C VAL A 208 -32.03 7.44 30.09
N SER A 209 -31.26 8.03 31.00
CA SER A 209 -29.83 8.29 30.81
C SER A 209 -29.09 6.95 30.64
N PRO A 210 -28.20 6.78 29.66
CA PRO A 210 -27.44 5.54 29.52
C PRO A 210 -26.42 5.42 30.66
N THR A 211 -26.48 4.28 31.36
CA THR A 211 -25.54 3.92 32.42
C THR A 211 -24.34 3.20 31.81
N LEU A 212 -23.13 3.70 32.04
CA LEU A 212 -21.89 3.05 31.59
C LEU A 212 -21.40 2.07 32.67
N LYS A 213 -21.30 0.79 32.31
CA LYS A 213 -20.70 -0.26 33.13
C LYS A 213 -19.23 -0.42 32.72
N VAL A 214 -18.30 -0.09 33.64
CA VAL A 214 -16.86 -0.28 33.42
C VAL A 214 -16.41 -1.51 34.21
N ILE A 215 -15.85 -2.50 33.51
CA ILE A 215 -15.31 -3.74 34.10
C ILE A 215 -13.79 -3.68 34.02
N TYR A 216 -13.13 -3.77 35.18
CA TYR A 216 -11.68 -3.79 35.26
C TYR A 216 -11.13 -5.22 35.20
N PRO A 217 -9.90 -5.43 34.69
CA PRO A 217 -9.31 -6.76 34.54
C PRO A 217 -9.03 -7.49 35.86
N ASN A 218 -9.15 -6.82 37.01
CA ASN A 218 -9.10 -7.42 38.34
C ASN A 218 -10.48 -7.86 38.87
N GLY A 219 -11.52 -7.79 38.06
CA GLY A 219 -12.90 -8.17 38.44
C GLY A 219 -13.68 -7.09 39.21
N GLY A 220 -13.13 -5.88 39.36
CA GLY A 220 -13.87 -4.75 39.95
C GLY A 220 -14.91 -4.16 38.98
N GLU A 221 -16.11 -3.87 39.49
CA GLU A 221 -17.19 -3.22 38.73
C GLU A 221 -17.54 -1.86 39.35
N ILE A 222 -17.66 -0.81 38.53
CA ILE A 222 -18.20 0.49 38.94
C ILE A 222 -19.23 0.97 37.91
N ILE A 223 -20.35 1.48 38.39
CA ILE A 223 -21.46 2.03 37.60
C ILE A 223 -21.38 3.55 37.66
N ARG A 224 -21.31 4.23 36.50
CA ARG A 224 -21.39 5.71 36.43
C ARG A 224 -22.48 6.16 35.45
N SER A 225 -23.25 7.17 35.85
CA SER A 225 -24.23 7.85 34.99
C SER A 225 -23.48 8.80 34.05
N GLY A 226 -23.70 8.68 32.73
CA GLY A 226 -22.94 9.42 31.73
C GLY A 226 -23.34 10.90 31.64
N GLU A 227 -22.39 11.80 31.87
CA GLU A 227 -22.54 13.24 31.61
C GLU A 227 -22.18 13.55 30.14
N LYS A 228 -22.98 14.42 29.52
CA LYS A 228 -22.95 14.74 28.08
C LYS A 228 -21.74 15.60 27.72
N ILE A 229 -20.74 15.03 27.05
CA ILE A 229 -19.64 15.80 26.46
C ILE A 229 -20.13 16.38 25.12
N VAL A 230 -20.19 17.70 25.01
CA VAL A 230 -20.48 18.43 23.76
C VAL A 230 -19.16 18.71 23.06
N LEU A 231 -19.02 18.25 21.82
CA LEU A 231 -17.96 18.66 20.88
C LEU A 231 -18.52 19.67 19.89
#